data_AF-A0A1H3W5L3-F1
#
_entry.id   AF-A0A1H3W5L3-F1
#
_cell.length_a   1.000
_cell.length_b   1.000
_cell.length_c   1.000
_cell.angle_alpha   90.00
_cell.angle_beta   90.00
_cell.angle_gamma   90.00
#
_symmetry.space_group_name_H-M   'P 1'
#
loop_
_entity.id
_entity.type
_entity.pdbx_description
1 polymer ?
#
loop_
_entity_poly.entity_id
_entity_poly.type
_entity_poly.pdbx_seq_one_letter_code
_entity_poly.pdbx_strand_id
1 'polypeptide(L)'
;MKRQSVLYKVMPLICIVILVVAWMLPSDLLFRFSHITPLGLAALYICPVLAIIGLISSVIGKSKVFFALNLVFLFSFPLLMLLGNFANAIYAELHS
;
A
#
# COMPACT_ATOMS: atom_id res chain seq x y z
N MET A 1 0.11 22.36 18.80
CA MET A 1 -1.01 21.73 18.05
C MET A 1 -0.81 21.59 16.52
N LYS A 2 0.00 22.40 15.82
CA LYS A 2 0.16 22.31 14.34
C LYS A 2 0.85 21.04 13.79
N ARG A 3 1.62 20.29 14.60
CA ARG A 3 2.42 19.14 14.11
C ARG A 3 1.56 17.91 13.74
N GLN A 4 0.45 17.71 14.44
CA GLN A 4 -0.49 16.60 14.18
C GLN A 4 -1.23 16.76 12.84
N SER A 5 -1.43 17.99 12.34
CA SER A 5 -2.13 18.21 11.08
C SER A 5 -1.30 17.95 9.82
N VAL A 6 0.02 17.81 9.97
CA VAL A 6 0.94 17.49 8.88
C VAL A 6 1.10 15.97 8.75
N LEU A 7 1.11 15.24 9.87
CA LEU A 7 1.43 13.81 9.90
C LEU A 7 0.43 12.97 9.10
N TYR A 8 -0.88 13.14 9.31
CA TYR A 8 -1.90 12.38 8.58
C TYR A 8 -1.94 12.68 7.07
N LYS A 9 -1.38 13.83 6.65
CA LYS A 9 -1.29 14.22 5.23
C LYS A 9 -0.08 13.61 4.55
N VAL A 10 1.04 13.55 5.28
CA VAL A 10 2.32 13.07 4.75
C VAL A 10 2.40 11.55 4.73
N MET A 11 1.83 10.86 5.74
CA MET A 11 1.77 9.39 5.83
C MET A 11 1.27 8.70 4.55
N PRO A 12 0.08 9.03 4.00
CA PRO A 12 -0.39 8.40 2.78
C PRO A 12 0.47 8.75 1.56
N LEU A 13 1.10 9.94 1.54
CA LEU A 13 2.03 10.32 0.48
C LEU A 13 3.27 9.43 0.48
N ILE A 14 3.82 9.14 1.66
CA ILE A 14 4.95 8.22 1.83
C ILE A 14 4.55 6.81 1.38
N CYS A 15 3.35 6.33 1.73
CA CYS A 15 2.85 5.04 1.25
C CYS A 15 2.82 4.98 -0.29
N ILE A 16 2.33 6.03 -0.96
CA ILE A 16 2.31 6.10 -2.43
C ILE A 16 3.72 6.01 -3.00
N VAL A 17 4.66 6.80 -2.46
CA VAL A 17 6.06 6.80 -2.94
C VAL A 17 6.69 5.42 -2.78
N ILE A 18 6.51 4.78 -1.63
CA ILE A 18 7.04 3.44 -1.38
C ILE A 18 6.41 2.41 -2.33
N LEU A 19 5.10 2.51 -2.58
CA LEU A 19 4.40 1.60 -3.48
C LEU A 19 4.89 1.75 -4.93
N VAL A 20 5.09 3.00 -5.39
CA VAL A 20 5.63 3.30 -6.73
C VAL A 20 7.06 2.81 -6.88
N VAL A 21 7.91 3.06 -5.87
CA VAL A 21 9.30 2.57 -5.87
C VAL A 21 9.32 1.04 -5.87
N ALA A 22 8.49 0.39 -5.05
CA ALA A 22 8.38 -1.07 -5.01
C ALA A 22 7.83 -1.67 -6.31
N TRP A 23 6.99 -0.93 -7.04
CA TRP A 23 6.50 -1.30 -8.37
C TRP A 23 7.59 -1.21 -9.43
N MET A 24 8.43 -0.17 -9.37
CA MET A 24 9.56 -0.01 -10.30
C MET A 24 10.69 -1.01 -10.03
N LEU A 25 10.75 -1.56 -8.82
CA LEU A 25 11.77 -2.52 -8.44
C LEU A 25 11.50 -3.87 -9.13
N PRO A 26 12.48 -4.47 -9.82
CA PRO A 26 12.27 -5.74 -10.49
C PRO A 26 11.91 -6.82 -9.48
N SER A 27 10.92 -7.64 -9.83
CA SER A 27 10.39 -8.72 -8.98
C SER A 27 11.45 -9.72 -8.54
N ASP A 28 12.51 -9.88 -9.35
CA ASP A 28 13.58 -10.84 -9.12
C ASP A 28 14.62 -10.36 -8.09
N LEU A 29 14.65 -9.06 -7.74
CA LEU A 29 15.66 -8.49 -6.86
C LEU A 29 15.59 -9.06 -5.44
N LEU A 30 14.37 -9.28 -4.94
CA LEU A 30 14.10 -9.82 -3.60
C LEU A 30 13.72 -11.30 -3.61
N PHE A 31 13.55 -11.91 -4.79
CA PHE A 31 13.21 -13.31 -4.89
C PHE A 31 14.30 -14.22 -4.29
N ARG A 32 15.59 -13.83 -4.41
CA ARG A 32 16.72 -14.53 -3.78
C ARG A 32 16.76 -14.42 -2.24
N PHE A 33 16.13 -13.40 -1.66
CA PHE A 33 16.21 -13.13 -0.22
C PHE A 33 14.97 -13.55 0.54
N SER A 34 13.78 -13.44 -0.05
CA SER A 34 12.54 -13.61 0.71
C SER A 34 11.41 -14.32 -0.04
N HIS A 35 11.59 -14.78 -1.28
CA HIS A 35 10.53 -15.37 -2.13
C HIS A 35 9.26 -14.50 -2.28
N ILE A 36 9.25 -13.27 -1.77
CA ILE A 36 8.14 -12.32 -1.82
C ILE A 36 8.54 -11.20 -2.77
N THR A 37 7.63 -10.81 -3.64
CA THR A 37 7.88 -9.69 -4.56
C THR A 37 8.05 -8.38 -3.76
N PRO A 38 8.89 -7.43 -4.23
CA PRO A 38 9.08 -6.12 -3.59
C PRO A 38 7.75 -5.40 -3.37
N LEU A 39 6.85 -5.48 -4.34
CA LEU A 39 5.50 -4.95 -4.24
C LEU A 39 4.69 -5.65 -3.14
N GLY A 40 4.80 -6.97 -3.03
CA GLY A 40 4.18 -7.75 -1.96
C GLY A 40 4.67 -7.35 -0.58
N LEU A 41 5.99 -7.18 -0.40
CA LEU A 41 6.58 -6.74 0.87
C LEU A 41 6.13 -5.33 1.27
N ALA A 42 6.13 -4.40 0.33
CA ALA A 42 5.67 -3.04 0.58
C ALA A 42 4.19 -2.99 0.97
N ALA A 43 3.34 -3.72 0.27
CA ALA A 43 1.89 -3.77 0.53
C ALA A 43 1.54 -4.56 1.79
N LEU A 44 2.26 -5.65 2.12
CA LEU A 44 2.00 -6.50 3.28
C LEU A 44 2.49 -5.93 4.61
N TYR A 45 3.64 -5.26 4.60
CA TYR A 45 4.31 -4.88 5.84
C TYR A 45 4.44 -3.37 5.99
N ILE A 46 4.96 -2.68 4.99
CA ILE A 46 5.33 -1.27 5.13
C ILE A 46 4.08 -0.37 5.07
N CYS A 47 3.23 -0.55 4.06
CA CYS A 47 2.01 0.24 3.89
C CYS A 47 1.03 0.09 5.07
N PRO A 48 0.74 -1.11 5.62
CA PRO A 48 -0.19 -1.25 6.73
C PRO A 48 0.29 -0.56 8.00
N VAL A 49 1.58 -0.66 8.33
CA VAL A 49 2.16 0.00 9.51
C VAL A 49 2.04 1.52 9.39
N LEU A 50 2.43 2.08 8.24
CA LEU A 50 2.32 3.52 7.98
C LEU A 50 0.84 3.97 7.92
N ALA A 51 -0.03 3.18 7.31
CA ALA A 51 -1.46 3.45 7.22
C ALA A 51 -2.11 3.51 8.61
N ILE A 52 -1.76 2.61 9.54
CA ILE A 52 -2.27 2.64 10.92
C ILE A 52 -1.84 3.93 11.63
N ILE A 53 -0.57 4.33 11.49
CA ILE A 53 -0.07 5.58 12.08
C ILE A 53 -0.80 6.80 11.49
N GLY A 54 -0.99 6.82 10.17
CA GLY A 54 -1.75 7.86 9.47
C GLY A 54 -3.22 7.89 9.87
N LEU A 55 -3.84 6.72 10.08
CA LEU A 55 -5.24 6.57 10.51
C LEU A 55 -5.45 7.16 11.90
N ILE A 56 -4.61 6.79 12.87
CA ILE A 56 -4.67 7.31 14.26
C ILE A 56 -4.53 8.84 14.25
N SER A 57 -3.56 9.36 13.51
CA SER A 57 -3.36 10.80 13.37
C SER A 57 -4.55 11.51 12.70
N SER A 58 -5.20 10.86 11.73
CA SER A 58 -6.36 11.42 11.04
C SER A 58 -7.61 11.51 11.92
N VAL A 59 -7.79 10.55 12.84
CA VAL A 59 -8.86 10.58 13.86
C VAL A 59 -8.65 11.78 14.79
N ILE A 60 -7.42 11.99 15.27
CA ILE A 60 -7.06 13.14 16.13
C ILE A 60 -7.27 14.46 15.37
N GLY A 61 -6.92 14.50 14.08
CA GLY A 61 -7.11 15.66 13.22
C GLY A 61 -8.54 15.91 12.74
N LYS A 62 -9.51 15.05 13.10
CA LYS A 62 -10.92 15.05 12.64
C LYS A 62 -11.08 15.08 11.10
N SER A 63 -10.09 14.60 10.36
CA SER A 63 -10.15 14.61 8.90
C SER A 63 -10.72 13.30 8.37
N LYS A 64 -11.94 13.35 7.83
CA LYS A 64 -12.61 12.17 7.25
C LYS A 64 -11.96 11.72 5.94
N VAL A 65 -11.47 12.67 5.13
CA VAL A 65 -10.84 12.40 3.83
C VAL A 65 -9.56 11.59 4.01
N PHE A 66 -8.65 12.05 4.87
CA PHE A 66 -7.40 11.35 5.11
C PHE A 66 -7.60 10.05 5.90
N PHE A 67 -8.66 9.97 6.71
CA PHE A 67 -9.03 8.72 7.37
C PHE A 67 -9.40 7.67 6.31
N ALA A 68 -10.28 8.03 5.36
CA ALA A 68 -10.64 7.15 4.26
C ALA A 68 -9.43 6.76 3.39
N LEU A 69 -8.55 7.70 3.05
CA LEU A 69 -7.33 7.39 2.29
C LEU A 69 -6.43 6.38 3.02
N ASN A 70 -6.14 6.62 4.31
CA ASN A 70 -5.30 5.70 5.08
C ASN A 70 -5.98 4.32 5.23
N LEU A 71 -7.31 4.28 5.32
CA LEU A 71 -8.06 3.01 5.31
C LEU A 71 -7.89 2.26 3.98
N VAL A 72 -7.95 2.96 2.84
CA VAL A 72 -7.68 2.35 1.52
C VAL A 72 -6.26 1.78 1.47
N PHE A 73 -5.26 2.48 2.00
CA PHE A 73 -3.89 1.96 2.08
C PHE A 73 -3.76 0.75 3.00
N LEU A 74 -4.54 0.69 4.08
CA LEU A 74 -4.58 -0.49 4.95
C LEU A 74 -5.11 -1.72 4.20
N PHE A 75 -6.11 -1.53 3.34
CA PHE A 75 -6.67 -2.56 2.46
C PHE A 75 -5.96 -2.68 1.10
N SER A 76 -4.83 -1.99 0.90
CA SER A 76 -4.12 -2.03 -0.39
C SER A 76 -3.62 -3.43 -0.74
N PHE A 77 -3.19 -4.20 0.25
CA PHE A 77 -2.75 -5.58 0.03
C PHE A 77 -3.84 -6.50 -0.54
N PRO A 78 -5.01 -6.69 0.12
CA PRO A 78 -6.06 -7.53 -0.44
C PRO A 78 -6.55 -7.00 -1.80
N LEU A 79 -6.55 -5.69 -2.03
CA LEU A 79 -6.87 -5.10 -3.34
C LEU A 79 -5.86 -5.50 -4.43
N LEU A 80 -4.56 -5.40 -4.14
CA LEU A 80 -3.48 -5.79 -5.07
C LEU A 80 -3.54 -7.28 -5.39
N MET A 81 -3.78 -8.12 -4.39
CA MET A 81 -3.91 -9.57 -4.57
C MET A 81 -5.15 -9.91 -5.42
N LEU A 82 -6.28 -9.24 -5.18
CA LEU A 82 -7.49 -9.41 -5.96
C LEU A 82 -7.26 -9.04 -7.43
N LEU A 83 -6.64 -7.88 -7.69
CA LEU A 83 -6.30 -7.43 -9.05
C LEU A 83 -5.34 -8.39 -9.75
N GLY A 84 -4.32 -8.89 -9.05
CA GLY A 84 -3.39 -9.86 -9.61
C GLY A 84 -4.08 -11.18 -9.98
N ASN A 85 -5.00 -11.66 -9.15
CA ASN A 85 -5.74 -12.88 -9.42
C ASN A 85 -6.72 -12.72 -10.60
N PHE A 86 -7.41 -11.58 -10.69
CA PHE A 86 -8.27 -11.27 -11.84
C PHE A 86 -7.47 -11.16 -13.14
N ALA A 87 -6.32 -10.49 -13.12
CA ALA A 87 -5.46 -10.41 -14.29
C ALA A 87 -5.04 -11.81 -14.75
N ASN A 88 -4.56 -12.66 -13.84
CA ASN A 88 -4.18 -14.04 -14.16
C ASN A 88 -5.36 -14.87 -14.72
N ALA A 89 -6.56 -14.71 -14.17
CA ALA A 89 -7.74 -15.40 -14.70
C ALA A 89 -8.04 -15.01 -16.16
N ILE A 90 -7.96 -13.71 -16.48
CA ILE A 90 -8.17 -13.21 -17.84
C ILE A 90 -7.05 -13.71 -18.77
N TYR A 91 -5.79 -13.69 -18.33
CA TYR A 91 -4.67 -14.23 -19.12
C TYR A 91 -4.81 -15.72 -19.40
N ALA A 92 -5.35 -16.50 -18.46
CA ALA A 92 -5.58 -17.92 -18.63
C ALA A 92 -6.70 -18.22 -19.64
N GLU A 93 -7.79 -17.44 -19.65
CA GLU A 93 -8.86 -17.59 -20.66
C GLU A 93 -8.42 -17.19 -22.07
N LEU A 94 -7.53 -16.20 -22.21
CA LEU A 94 -7.07 -15.72 -23.52
C LEU A 94 -6.05 -16.66 -24.20
N HIS A 95 -5.40 -17.55 -23.45
CA HIS A 95 -4.40 -18.51 -23.94
C HIS A 95 -4.88 -19.97 -23.91
N SER A 96 -6.15 -20.20 -23.57
CA SER A 96 -6.85 -21.49 -23.71
C SER A 96 -7.52 -21.63 -25.07
#